data_AF-A0A3M0NNM2-F1
#
_entry.id   AF-A0A3M0NNM2-F1
#
_cell.length_a   1.000
_cell.length_b   1.000
_cell.length_c   1.000
_cell.angle_alpha   90.00
_cell.angle_beta   90.00
_cell.angle_gamma   90.00
#
_symmetry.space_group_name_H-M   'P 1'
#
loop_
_entity.id
_entity.type
_entity.pdbx_description
1 polymer ?
#
loop_
_entity_poly.entity_id
_entity_poly.type
_entity_poly.pdbx_seq_one_letter_code
_entity_poly.pdbx_strand_id
1 'polypeptide(L)'
;MKKTVKDVEKLDKGLIEASLQSTNISKVAKVLTDKLNDAQSPEDMTLSEFEELYALADMIRVYAINQCATIENSEMLIDFEVKQHE
;
A
#
# COMPACT_ATOMS: atom_id res chain seq x y z
N MET A 1 -14.88 24.54 3.52
CA MET A 1 -14.57 24.04 2.16
C MET A 1 -15.78 23.33 1.62
N LYS A 2 -16.26 23.68 0.43
CA LYS A 2 -17.14 22.80 -0.35
C LYS A 2 -16.23 21.84 -1.11
N LYS A 3 -16.55 20.55 -1.10
CA LYS A 3 -15.83 19.53 -1.87
C LYS A 3 -16.74 19.09 -3.01
N THR A 4 -16.22 19.09 -4.22
CA THR A 4 -16.90 18.53 -5.39
C THR A 4 -16.04 17.42 -5.96
N VAL A 5 -16.67 16.32 -6.36
CA VAL A 5 -15.97 15.18 -6.94
C VAL A 5 -16.27 15.16 -8.44
N LYS A 6 -15.22 15.16 -9.26
CA LYS A 6 -15.33 15.14 -10.72
C LYS A 6 -16.01 13.88 -11.23
N ASP A 7 -15.67 12.74 -10.62
CA ASP A 7 -16.17 11.41 -10.97
C ASP A 7 -16.21 10.53 -9.72
N VAL A 8 -17.42 10.31 -9.19
CA VAL A 8 -17.63 9.56 -7.95
C VAL A 8 -17.35 8.07 -8.15
N GLU A 9 -17.74 7.49 -9.28
CA GLU A 9 -17.52 6.06 -9.53
C GLU A 9 -16.03 5.74 -9.66
N LYS A 10 -15.27 6.62 -10.32
CA LYS A 10 -13.82 6.45 -10.45
C LYS A 10 -13.10 6.65 -9.12
N LEU A 11 -13.55 7.61 -8.30
CA LEU A 11 -13.04 7.80 -6.94
C LEU A 11 -13.28 6.55 -6.08
N ASP A 12 -14.51 6.03 -6.07
CA ASP A 12 -14.85 4.83 -5.29
C ASP A 12 -14.02 3.61 -5.71
N LYS A 13 -13.87 3.39 -7.03
CA LYS A 13 -13.03 2.29 -7.56
C LYS A 13 -11.58 2.42 -7.10
N GLY A 14 -11.00 3.61 -7.17
CA GLY A 14 -9.63 3.86 -6.74
C GLY A 14 -9.43 3.65 -5.24
N LEU A 15 -10.38 4.07 -4.41
CA LEU A 15 -10.34 3.83 -2.96
C LEU A 15 -10.48 2.34 -2.62
N ILE A 16 -11.34 1.60 -3.34
CA ILE A 16 -11.48 0.15 -3.19
C ILE A 16 -10.17 -0.55 -3.58
N GLU A 17 -9.55 -0.17 -4.69
CA GLU A 17 -8.28 -0.73 -5.13
C GLU A 17 -7.16 -0.46 -4.13
N ALA A 18 -7.04 0.77 -3.62
CA ALA A 18 -6.09 1.12 -2.57
C ALA A 18 -6.34 0.30 -1.29
N SER A 19 -7.59 0.04 -0.92
CA SER A 19 -7.95 -0.80 0.24
C SER A 19 -7.51 -2.26 0.06
N LEU A 20 -7.70 -2.82 -1.13
CA LEU A 20 -7.23 -4.17 -1.48
C LEU A 20 -5.71 -4.27 -1.41
N GLN A 21 -4.99 -3.27 -1.93
CA GLN A 21 -3.53 -3.21 -1.86
C GLN A 21 -3.05 -3.11 -0.39
N SER A 22 -3.72 -2.32 0.45
CA SER A 22 -3.51 -2.27 1.91
C SER A 22 -3.60 -3.65 2.56
N THR A 23 -4.63 -4.40 2.19
CA THR A 23 -4.86 -5.76 2.70
C THR A 23 -3.74 -6.71 2.27
N ASN A 24 -3.25 -6.59 1.04
CA ASN A 24 -2.14 -7.39 0.55
C ASN A 24 -0.83 -7.06 1.27
N ILE A 25 -0.53 -5.77 1.49
CA ILE A 25 0.62 -5.33 2.29
C ILE A 25 0.58 -5.97 3.68
N SER A 26 -0.56 -5.88 4.37
CA SER A 26 -0.72 -6.44 5.72
C SER A 26 -0.51 -7.96 5.74
N LYS A 27 -1.04 -8.70 4.75
CA LYS A 27 -0.85 -10.15 4.63
C LYS A 27 0.61 -10.52 4.41
N VAL A 28 1.30 -9.85 3.49
CA VAL A 28 2.71 -10.13 3.20
C VAL A 28 3.60 -9.76 4.38
N ALA A 29 3.35 -8.61 5.05
CA ALA A 29 4.06 -8.20 6.25
C ALA A 29 3.90 -9.20 7.40
N LYS A 30 2.71 -9.79 7.54
CA LYS A 30 2.48 -10.88 8.49
C LYS A 30 3.33 -12.10 8.17
N VAL A 31 3.29 -12.58 6.91
CA VAL A 31 4.10 -13.74 6.48
C VAL A 31 5.59 -13.49 6.68
N LEU A 32 6.07 -12.28 6.36
CA LEU A 32 7.46 -11.88 6.58
C LEU A 32 7.82 -11.94 8.08
N THR A 33 6.96 -11.41 8.93
CA THR A 33 7.18 -11.37 10.38
C THR A 33 7.14 -12.77 10.99
N ASP A 34 6.20 -13.62 10.56
CA ASP A 34 6.09 -15.01 11.00
C ASP A 34 7.39 -15.76 10.63
N LYS A 35 7.90 -15.61 9.40
CA LYS A 35 9.18 -16.22 8.98
C LYS A 35 10.39 -15.68 9.74
N LEU A 36 10.43 -14.39 10.03
CA LEU A 36 11.51 -13.81 10.84
C LEU A 36 11.49 -14.34 12.28
N ASN A 37 10.32 -14.63 12.84
CA ASN A 37 10.18 -15.25 14.16
C ASN A 37 10.56 -16.73 14.16
N ASP A 38 10.32 -17.44 13.06
CA ASP A 38 10.72 -18.84 12.89
C ASP A 38 12.26 -18.98 12.74
N ALA A 39 12.92 -17.96 12.19
CA ALA A 39 14.38 -17.92 12.12
C ALA A 39 14.98 -17.74 13.53
N GLN A 40 15.49 -18.83 14.12
CA GLN A 40 16.05 -18.84 15.49
C GLN A 40 17.25 -17.91 15.66
N SER A 41 18.07 -17.73 14.62
CA SER A 41 19.15 -16.74 14.58
C SER A 41 19.46 -16.33 13.13
N PRO A 42 20.00 -15.11 12.90
CA PRO A 42 20.47 -14.70 11.58
C PRO A 42 21.62 -15.55 11.03
N GLU A 43 22.37 -16.21 11.91
CA GLU A 43 23.56 -17.00 11.58
C GLU A 43 23.20 -18.38 11.02
N ASP A 44 22.02 -18.89 11.38
CA ASP A 44 21.48 -20.18 10.95
C ASP A 44 20.62 -20.08 9.67
N MET A 45 20.44 -18.86 9.14
CA MET A 45 19.60 -18.62 7.97
C MET A 45 20.28 -19.11 6.70
N THR A 46 19.60 -19.99 5.98
CA THR A 46 20.03 -20.44 4.66
C THR A 46 19.84 -19.35 3.61
N LEU A 47 20.58 -19.45 2.50
CA LEU A 47 20.42 -18.53 1.37
C LEU A 47 18.98 -18.53 0.82
N SER A 48 18.32 -19.70 0.79
CA SER A 48 16.94 -19.82 0.31
C SER A 48 15.95 -19.07 1.22
N GLU A 49 16.11 -19.16 2.54
CA GLU A 49 15.27 -18.43 3.49
C GLU A 49 15.48 -16.92 3.36
N PHE A 50 16.73 -16.49 3.17
CA PHE A 50 17.05 -15.09 2.91
C PHE A 50 16.38 -14.57 1.63
N GLU A 51 16.45 -15.33 0.54
CA GLU A 51 15.81 -14.99 -0.75
C GLU A 51 14.28 -14.89 -0.61
N GLU A 52 13.65 -15.79 0.16
CA GLU A 52 12.22 -15.71 0.47
C GLU A 52 11.85 -14.46 1.27
N LEU A 53 12.62 -14.13 2.32
CA LEU A 53 12.42 -12.91 3.11
C LEU A 53 12.58 -11.66 2.24
N TYR A 54 13.59 -11.63 1.37
CA TYR A 54 13.81 -10.54 0.44
C TYR A 54 12.64 -10.39 -0.54
N ALA A 55 12.14 -11.50 -1.11
CA ALA A 55 11.00 -11.48 -2.01
C ALA A 55 9.73 -10.95 -1.33
N LEU A 56 9.49 -11.32 -0.07
CA LEU A 56 8.37 -10.80 0.73
C LEU A 56 8.52 -9.30 1.01
N ALA A 57 9.73 -8.84 1.34
CA ALA A 57 10.00 -7.41 1.53
C ALA A 57 9.80 -6.62 0.22
N ASP A 58 10.22 -7.16 -0.92
CA ASP A 58 10.03 -6.53 -2.22
C ASP A 58 8.55 -6.47 -2.63
N MET A 59 7.77 -7.53 -2.34
CA MET A 59 6.32 -7.51 -2.52
C MET A 59 5.63 -6.40 -1.72
N ILE A 60 6.02 -6.19 -0.46
CA ILE A 60 5.51 -5.08 0.35
C ILE A 60 5.82 -3.74 -0.31
N ARG A 61 7.08 -3.55 -0.75
CA ARG A 61 7.52 -2.33 -1.43
C ARG A 61 6.68 -2.05 -2.68
N VAL A 62 6.49 -3.05 -3.54
CA VAL A 62 5.71 -2.91 -4.79
C VAL A 62 4.25 -2.57 -4.48
N TYR A 63 3.61 -3.25 -3.53
CA TYR A 63 2.22 -2.94 -3.17
C TYR A 63 2.07 -1.55 -2.54
N ALA A 64 3.02 -1.12 -1.71
CA ALA A 64 3.01 0.21 -1.12
C ALA A 64 3.14 1.32 -2.18
N ILE A 65 4.05 1.15 -3.16
CA ILE A 65 4.20 2.10 -4.26
C ILE A 65 2.90 2.20 -5.07
N ASN A 66 2.31 1.05 -5.43
CA ASN A 66 1.07 1.02 -6.21
C ASN A 66 -0.09 1.66 -5.43
N GLN A 67 -0.13 1.45 -4.12
CA GLN A 67 -1.13 2.07 -3.24
C GLN A 67 -1.00 3.59 -3.20
N CYS A 68 0.21 4.12 -2.99
CA CYS A 68 0.42 5.56 -3.01
C CYS A 68 -0.04 6.16 -4.35
N ALA A 69 0.37 5.57 -5.47
CA ALA A 69 -0.03 6.03 -6.80
C ALA A 69 -1.56 5.96 -7.00
N THR A 70 -2.21 4.91 -6.50
CA THR A 70 -3.67 4.75 -6.61
C THR A 70 -4.41 5.82 -5.79
N ILE A 71 -3.94 6.11 -4.57
CA ILE A 71 -4.49 7.16 -3.71
C ILE A 71 -4.31 8.52 -4.36
N GLU A 72 -3.09 8.86 -4.79
CA GLU A 72 -2.77 10.15 -5.43
C GLU A 72 -3.67 10.39 -6.65
N ASN A 73 -3.80 9.39 -7.54
CA ASN A 73 -4.67 9.47 -8.71
C ASN A 73 -6.16 9.63 -8.36
N SER A 74 -6.59 9.00 -7.28
CA SER A 74 -7.97 9.10 -6.79
C SER A 74 -8.25 10.47 -6.18
N GLU A 75 -7.30 11.00 -5.41
CA GLU A 75 -7.41 12.32 -4.78
C GLU A 75 -7.48 13.47 -5.80
N MET A 76 -6.85 13.33 -6.98
CA MET A 76 -6.98 14.29 -8.08
C MET A 76 -8.43 14.49 -8.59
N LEU A 77 -9.34 13.56 -8.27
CA LEU A 77 -10.76 13.66 -8.60
C LEU A 77 -11.53 14.57 -7.64
N ILE A 78 -10.93 14.96 -6.51
CA ILE A 78 -11.53 15.81 -5.50
C ILE A 78 -11.12 17.26 -5.77
N ASP A 79 -12.08 18.11 -6.14
CA ASP A 79 -11.87 19.54 -6.22
C ASP A 79 -12.13 20.19 -4.85
N PHE A 80 -11.19 21.04 -4.45
CA PHE A 80 -11.28 21.82 -3.23
C PHE A 80 -11.55 23.28 -3.58
N GLU A 81 -12.73 23.79 -3.24
CA GLU A 81 -12.96 25.24 -3.26
C GLU A 81 -12.13 25.88 -2.14
N VAL A 82 -11.00 26.49 -2.50
CA VAL A 82 -10.27 27.40 -1.63
C VAL A 82 -11.03 28.72 -1.64
N LYS A 83 -11.66 29.08 -0.51
CA LYS A 83 -12.20 30.44 -0.36
C LYS A 83 -11.02 31.40 -0.41
N GLN A 84 -10.85 32.11 -1.52
CA GLN A 84 -10.00 33.29 -1.53
C GLN A 84 -10.70 34.33 -0.66
N HIS A 85 -10.06 34.73 0.44
CA HIS A 85 -10.51 35.85 1.24
C HIS A 85 -10.27 37.12 0.42
N GLU A 86 -11.35 37.76 -0.01
CA GLU A 86 -11.37 39.16 -0.45
C GLU A 86 -11.17 40.11 0.73
#